data_AF-A0A7I8DCF1-F1
#
_entry.id   AF-A0A7I8DCF1-F1
#
_cell.length_a   1.000
_cell.length_b   1.000
_cell.length_c   1.000
_cell.angle_alpha   90.00
_cell.angle_beta   90.00
_cell.angle_gamma   90.00
#
_symmetry.space_group_name_H-M   'P 1'
#
loop_
_entity.id
_entity.type
_entity.pdbx_description
1 polymer ?
#
loop_
_entity_poly.entity_id
_entity_poly.type
_entity_poly.pdbx_seq_one_letter_code
_entity_poly.pdbx_strand_id
1 'polypeptide(L)'
;MIYTVAELAVILGITEVALRQKMRTQQFPFTNDNGRIFVLAEDFENYLKEHRCWDFTIPEWEQFYQTKREIRTYFTKIQGALQILKKFGISIEQRTLKRWIHNQQIKAYNLGGTYYIPLDILEQDLS
;
A
#
# COMPACT_ATOMS: atom_id res chain seq x y z
N MET A 1 -2.26 -15.47 -9.04
CA MET A 1 -3.15 -14.55 -9.78
C MET A 1 -2.36 -13.41 -10.39
N ILE A 2 -2.94 -12.68 -11.35
CA ILE A 2 -2.24 -11.63 -12.11
C ILE A 2 -3.01 -10.31 -11.99
N TYR A 3 -2.27 -9.22 -11.76
CA TYR A 3 -2.78 -7.86 -11.80
C TYR A 3 -2.10 -7.06 -12.92
N THR A 4 -2.82 -6.12 -13.50
CA THR A 4 -2.24 -5.05 -14.30
C THR A 4 -1.63 -3.99 -13.39
N VAL A 5 -0.67 -3.21 -13.90
CA VAL A 5 -0.11 -2.08 -13.15
C VAL A 5 -1.18 -1.03 -12.79
N ALA A 6 -2.19 -0.84 -13.64
CA ALA A 6 -3.30 0.05 -13.36
C ALA A 6 -4.12 -0.41 -12.14
N GLU A 7 -4.45 -1.70 -12.06
CA GLU A 7 -5.16 -2.28 -10.91
C GLU A 7 -4.36 -2.13 -9.61
N LEU A 8 -3.05 -2.42 -9.64
CA LEU A 8 -2.18 -2.24 -8.48
C LEU A 8 -2.04 -0.78 -8.06
N ALA A 9 -2.06 0.15 -9.03
CA ALA A 9 -2.02 1.58 -8.73
C ALA A 9 -3.29 2.02 -7.99
N VAL A 10 -4.46 1.51 -8.38
CA VAL A 10 -5.72 1.72 -7.65
C VAL A 10 -5.62 1.15 -6.23
N ILE A 11 -5.15 -0.09 -6.08
CA ILE A 11 -4.96 -0.74 -4.77
C ILE A 11 -4.13 0.14 -3.83
N LEU A 12 -2.99 0.62 -4.31
CA LEU A 12 -2.06 1.48 -3.56
C LEU A 12 -2.52 2.93 -3.39
N GLY A 13 -3.59 3.36 -4.06
CA GLY A 13 -4.03 4.74 -4.06
C GLY A 13 -3.01 5.69 -4.70
N ILE A 14 -2.33 5.26 -5.77
CA ILE A 14 -1.35 6.06 -6.52
C ILE A 14 -1.66 6.07 -8.02
N THR A 15 -0.96 6.93 -8.76
CA THR A 15 -1.06 6.91 -10.22
C THR A 15 -0.28 5.73 -10.80
N GLU A 16 -0.76 5.19 -11.91
CA GLU A 16 -0.06 4.14 -12.64
C GLU A 16 1.37 4.55 -13.03
N VAL A 17 1.56 5.82 -13.42
CA VAL A 17 2.87 6.39 -13.73
C VAL A 17 3.82 6.31 -12.52
N ALA A 18 3.34 6.69 -11.33
CA ALA A 18 4.15 6.63 -10.12
C ALA A 18 4.51 5.19 -9.74
N LEU A 19 3.57 4.25 -9.92
CA LEU A 19 3.85 2.84 -9.70
C LEU A 19 4.88 2.30 -10.70
N ARG A 20 4.73 2.60 -11.99
CA ARG A 20 5.70 2.21 -13.03
C ARG A 20 7.10 2.74 -12.73
N GLN A 21 7.23 3.96 -12.24
CA GLN A 21 8.53 4.51 -11.84
C GLN A 21 9.17 3.72 -10.69
N LYS A 22 8.38 3.32 -9.69
CA LYS A 22 8.85 2.48 -8.56
C LYS A 22 9.16 1.04 -8.99
N MET A 23 8.42 0.52 -9.97
CA MET A 23 8.68 -0.81 -10.54
C MET A 23 9.91 -0.83 -11.43
N ARG A 24 10.25 0.24 -12.17
CA ARG A 24 11.47 0.24 -13.01
C ARG A 24 12.77 -0.01 -12.24
N THR A 25 12.77 0.26 -10.93
CA THR A 25 13.92 0.01 -10.05
C THR A 25 14.01 -1.41 -9.52
N GLN A 26 12.99 -2.26 -9.75
CA GLN A 26 12.90 -3.62 -9.22
C GLN A 26 12.38 -4.58 -10.31
N GLN A 27 12.91 -5.79 -10.41
CA GLN A 27 12.65 -6.70 -11.55
C GLN A 27 11.24 -7.35 -11.49
N PHE A 28 10.17 -6.54 -11.41
CA PHE A 28 8.84 -7.03 -11.08
C PHE A 28 7.69 -6.66 -12.03
N PRO A 29 7.95 -6.55 -13.33
CA PRO A 29 6.86 -6.99 -14.20
C PRO A 29 7.27 -7.73 -15.47
N PHE A 30 6.35 -8.55 -15.97
CA PHE A 30 6.38 -9.10 -17.32
C PHE A 30 5.43 -8.35 -18.24
N THR A 31 5.79 -8.27 -19.51
CA THR A 31 5.01 -7.59 -20.55
C THR A 31 4.36 -8.67 -21.42
N ASN A 32 3.06 -8.57 -21.66
CA ASN A 32 2.40 -9.45 -22.62
C ASN A 32 2.60 -8.96 -24.07
N ASP A 33 2.17 -9.77 -25.03
CA ASP A 33 2.31 -9.48 -26.46
C ASP A 33 1.63 -8.16 -26.91
N ASN A 34 0.68 -7.65 -26.12
CA ASN A 34 -0.03 -6.39 -26.36
C ASN A 34 0.62 -5.18 -25.67
N GLY A 35 1.84 -5.32 -25.14
CA GLY A 35 2.57 -4.24 -24.45
C GLY A 35 1.99 -3.87 -23.09
N ARG A 36 1.03 -4.65 -22.56
CA ARG A 36 0.48 -4.44 -21.22
C ARG A 36 1.40 -5.08 -20.20
N ILE A 37 1.60 -4.34 -19.11
CA ILE A 37 2.48 -4.74 -18.02
C ILE A 37 1.65 -5.42 -16.94
N PHE A 38 2.07 -6.61 -16.56
CA PHE A 38 1.43 -7.44 -15.54
C PHE A 38 2.41 -7.79 -14.43
N VAL A 39 1.83 -8.07 -13.27
CA VAL A 39 2.55 -8.41 -12.04
C VAL A 39 1.83 -9.59 -11.42
N LEU A 40 2.59 -10.61 -11.00
CA LEU A 40 2.01 -11.70 -10.22
C LEU A 40 1.59 -11.16 -8.85
N ALA A 41 0.52 -11.71 -8.30
CA ALA A 41 0.09 -11.33 -6.95
C ALA A 41 1.20 -11.59 -5.90
N GLU A 42 1.93 -12.70 -6.03
CA GLU A 42 3.05 -13.07 -5.17
C GLU A 42 4.21 -12.08 -5.26
N ASP A 43 4.59 -11.69 -6.48
CA ASP A 43 5.60 -10.66 -6.74
C ASP A 43 5.28 -9.34 -6.04
N PHE A 44 4.03 -8.90 -6.18
CA PHE A 44 3.55 -7.68 -5.55
C PHE A 44 3.50 -7.78 -4.02
N GLU A 45 3.15 -8.96 -3.49
CA GLU A 45 3.16 -9.22 -2.06
C GLU A 45 4.58 -9.23 -1.49
N ASN A 46 5.51 -9.88 -2.17
CA ASN A 46 6.92 -9.90 -1.81
C ASN A 46 7.49 -8.48 -1.82
N TYR A 47 7.18 -7.70 -2.86
CA TYR A 47 7.51 -6.27 -2.92
C TYR A 47 7.04 -5.53 -1.68
N LEU A 48 5.77 -5.67 -1.29
CA LEU A 48 5.25 -4.98 -0.11
C LEU A 48 5.88 -5.49 1.19
N LYS A 49 6.11 -6.80 1.32
CA LYS A 49 6.79 -7.40 2.48
C LYS A 49 8.20 -6.86 2.64
N GLU A 50 8.96 -6.69 1.56
CA GLU A 50 10.31 -6.11 1.59
C GLU A 50 10.32 -4.65 2.04
N HIS A 51 9.21 -3.92 1.85
CA HIS A 51 9.10 -2.50 2.18
C HIS A 51 8.26 -2.23 3.43
N ARG A 52 7.94 -3.26 4.22
CA ARG A 52 7.28 -3.07 5.52
C ARG A 52 8.21 -2.32 6.47
N CYS A 53 7.65 -1.42 7.26
CA CYS A 53 8.47 -0.65 8.19
C CYS A 53 8.93 -1.47 9.40
N TRP A 54 8.20 -2.53 9.77
CA TRP A 54 8.53 -3.52 10.81
C TRP A 54 7.77 -4.81 10.54
N ASP A 55 8.08 -5.84 11.31
CA ASP A 55 7.42 -7.13 11.18
C ASP A 55 5.98 -7.05 11.70
N PHE A 56 5.05 -7.03 10.75
CA PHE A 56 3.63 -7.23 11.00
C PHE A 56 3.03 -8.03 9.85
N THR A 57 2.11 -8.93 10.21
CA THR A 57 1.19 -9.53 9.24
C THR A 57 -0.04 -8.65 9.16
N ILE A 58 -0.52 -8.42 7.93
CA ILE A 58 -1.86 -7.90 7.70
C ILE A 58 -2.63 -9.07 7.09
N PRO A 59 -3.61 -9.65 7.79
CA PRO A 59 -4.39 -10.80 7.31
C PRO A 59 -4.98 -10.59 5.91
N GLU A 60 -5.32 -9.34 5.60
CA GLU A 60 -5.89 -8.90 4.33
C GLU A 60 -4.94 -9.08 3.12
N TRP A 61 -3.63 -9.21 3.33
CA TRP A 61 -2.66 -9.42 2.26
C TRP A 61 -2.52 -10.87 1.82
N GLU A 62 -2.68 -11.84 2.74
CA GLU A 62 -2.67 -13.27 2.39
C GLU A 62 -3.84 -13.61 1.45
N GLN A 63 -4.90 -12.78 1.42
CA GLN A 63 -6.01 -12.92 0.48
C GLN A 63 -5.62 -12.62 -0.97
N PHE A 64 -4.60 -11.79 -1.24
CA PHE A 64 -4.14 -11.52 -2.61
C PHE A 64 -3.51 -12.74 -3.27
N TYR A 65 -3.04 -13.70 -2.48
CA TYR A 65 -2.53 -14.98 -2.98
C TYR A 65 -3.68 -15.89 -3.42
N GLN A 66 -4.75 -15.93 -2.62
CA GLN A 66 -5.83 -16.92 -2.75
C GLN A 66 -6.99 -16.47 -3.66
N THR A 67 -7.35 -15.18 -3.65
CA THR A 67 -8.54 -14.65 -4.37
C THR A 67 -8.33 -13.22 -4.91
N LYS A 68 -8.81 -12.93 -6.14
CA LYS A 68 -8.58 -11.63 -6.75
C LYS A 68 -9.48 -10.63 -6.04
N ARG A 69 -8.89 -9.79 -5.19
CA ARG A 69 -9.64 -8.77 -4.46
C ARG A 69 -10.28 -7.75 -5.40
N GLU A 70 -11.32 -7.13 -4.88
CA GLU A 70 -11.98 -5.98 -5.50
C GLU A 70 -10.93 -4.89 -5.79
N ILE A 71 -11.00 -4.30 -6.98
CA ILE A 71 -10.06 -3.26 -7.38
C ILE A 71 -10.53 -1.93 -6.79
N ARG A 72 -10.09 -1.65 -5.56
CA ARG A 72 -10.33 -0.40 -4.83
C ARG A 72 -9.11 0.01 -4.02
N THR A 73 -9.12 1.23 -3.50
CA THR A 73 -8.05 1.73 -2.64
C THR A 73 -8.08 1.02 -1.28
N TYR A 74 -6.95 0.43 -0.88
CA TYR A 74 -6.78 -0.18 0.46
C TYR A 74 -5.70 0.53 1.29
N PHE A 75 -4.95 1.46 0.68
CA PHE A 75 -3.88 2.20 1.33
C PHE A 75 -4.08 3.69 1.20
N THR A 76 -3.59 4.43 2.18
CA THR A 76 -3.55 5.88 2.13
C THR A 76 -2.17 6.40 2.49
N LYS A 77 -1.80 7.53 1.87
CA LYS A 77 -0.58 8.24 2.25
C LYS A 77 -0.82 8.97 3.57
N ILE A 78 0.27 9.45 4.19
CA ILE A 78 0.22 10.28 5.41
C ILE A 78 -0.86 11.37 5.36
N GLN A 79 -0.97 12.12 4.25
CA GLN A 79 -1.97 13.19 4.13
C GLN A 79 -3.40 12.67 4.18
N GLY A 80 -3.69 11.53 3.53
CA GLY A 80 -5.02 10.93 3.59
C GLY A 80 -5.30 10.32 4.97
N ALA A 81 -4.30 9.72 5.62
CA ALA A 81 -4.44 9.25 7.01
C ALA A 81 -4.76 10.40 7.98
N LEU A 82 -4.10 11.56 7.85
CA LEU A 82 -4.42 12.75 8.65
C LEU A 82 -5.87 13.22 8.43
N GLN A 83 -6.36 13.17 7.19
CA GLN A 83 -7.75 13.52 6.89
C GLN A 83 -8.74 12.53 7.52
N ILE A 84 -8.42 11.24 7.52
CA ILE A 84 -9.23 10.21 8.18
C ILE A 84 -9.25 10.45 9.70
N LEU A 85 -8.09 10.57 10.34
CA LEU A 85 -7.97 10.86 11.78
C LEU A 85 -8.76 12.10 12.18
N LYS A 86 -8.73 13.16 11.36
CA LYS A 86 -9.50 14.38 11.60
C LYS A 86 -11.01 14.14 11.62
N LYS A 87 -11.54 13.22 10.80
CA LYS A 87 -12.97 12.85 10.82
C LYS A 87 -13.38 12.18 12.14
N PHE A 88 -12.45 11.48 12.79
CA PHE A 88 -12.62 10.89 14.12
C PHE A 88 -12.26 11.84 15.27
N GLY A 89 -12.07 13.13 15.00
CA GLY A 89 -11.72 14.14 16.03
C GLY A 89 -10.25 14.14 16.45
N ILE A 90 -9.39 13.34 15.83
CA ILE A 90 -7.96 13.28 16.13
C ILE A 90 -7.22 14.23 15.18
N SER A 91 -6.87 15.41 15.69
CA SER A 91 -6.09 16.41 14.93
C SER A 91 -4.64 16.39 15.38
N ILE A 92 -3.78 15.76 14.58
CA ILE A 92 -2.34 15.69 14.82
C ILE A 92 -1.55 16.25 13.64
N GLU A 93 -0.32 16.64 13.89
CA GLU A 93 0.61 17.05 12.83
C GLU A 93 1.21 15.84 12.09
N GLN A 94 1.64 16.07 10.85
CA GLN A 94 2.34 15.07 10.04
C GLN A 94 3.56 14.47 10.76
N ARG A 95 4.33 15.29 11.50
CA ARG A 95 5.50 14.81 12.26
C ARG A 95 5.12 13.80 13.35
N THR A 96 3.96 14.00 13.97
CA THR A 96 3.44 13.11 15.02
C THR A 96 3.05 11.77 14.43
N LEU A 97 2.32 11.77 13.31
CA LEU A 97 1.94 10.54 12.62
C LEU A 97 3.16 9.74 12.15
N LYS A 98 4.17 10.43 11.58
CA LYS A 98 5.44 9.78 11.22
C LYS A 98 6.17 9.19 12.42
N ARG A 99 6.14 9.87 13.58
CA ARG A 99 6.70 9.35 14.83
C ARG A 99 5.95 8.13 15.34
N TRP A 100 4.63 8.11 15.23
CA TRP A 100 3.82 6.93 15.58
C TRP A 100 4.16 5.73 14.71
N ILE A 101 4.34 5.94 13.41
CA ILE A 101 4.86 4.90 12.50
C ILE A 101 6.24 4.43 13.00
N HIS A 102 7.19 5.36 13.21
CA HIS A 102 8.54 4.99 13.65
C HIS A 102 8.57 4.22 14.97
N ASN A 103 7.67 4.56 15.90
CA ASN A 103 7.52 3.90 17.20
C ASN A 103 6.64 2.63 17.14
N GLN A 104 6.37 2.09 15.94
CA GLN A 104 5.60 0.86 15.71
C GLN A 104 4.13 0.94 16.18
N GLN A 105 3.58 2.14 16.33
CA GLN A 105 2.21 2.36 16.81
C GLN A 105 1.17 2.28 15.69
N ILE A 106 1.57 2.48 14.42
CA ILE A 106 0.65 2.42 13.26
C ILE A 106 1.33 1.70 12.11
N LYS A 107 0.87 0.50 11.73
CA LYS A 107 1.49 -0.29 10.66
C LYS A 107 1.50 0.46 9.33
N ALA A 108 2.65 0.43 8.63
CA ALA A 108 2.82 1.13 7.36
C ALA A 108 3.89 0.47 6.47
N TYR A 109 3.82 0.76 5.18
CA TYR A 109 4.83 0.43 4.17
C TYR A 109 5.61 1.68 3.77
N ASN A 110 6.91 1.57 3.53
CA ASN A 110 7.75 2.65 3.02
C ASN A 110 8.16 2.38 1.57
N LEU A 111 7.36 2.88 0.63
CA LEU A 111 7.62 2.69 -0.80
C LEU A 111 8.35 3.93 -1.33
N GLY A 112 9.68 3.85 -1.43
CA GLY A 112 10.53 4.92 -1.96
C GLY A 112 10.36 6.25 -1.18
N GLY A 113 10.49 6.20 0.14
CA GLY A 113 10.45 7.36 1.04
C GLY A 113 9.04 7.87 1.37
N THR A 114 7.99 7.21 0.88
CA THR A 114 6.60 7.56 1.17
C THR A 114 5.94 6.47 1.99
N TYR A 115 5.32 6.85 3.11
CA TYR A 115 4.55 5.92 3.94
C TYR A 115 3.14 5.70 3.40
N TYR A 116 2.77 4.43 3.28
CA TYR A 116 1.44 3.94 2.92
C TYR A 116 0.87 3.18 4.11
N ILE A 117 -0.24 3.68 4.66
CA ILE A 117 -0.94 3.12 5.82
C ILE A 117 -2.15 2.34 5.29
N PRO A 118 -2.34 1.07 5.68
CA PRO A 118 -3.55 0.30 5.37
C PRO A 118 -4.78 0.99 5.96
N LEU A 119 -5.83 1.14 5.16
CA LEU A 119 -7.07 1.81 5.58
C LEU A 119 -7.76 1.06 6.73
N ASP A 120 -7.80 -0.27 6.66
CA ASP A 120 -8.45 -1.11 7.67
C ASP A 120 -7.87 -0.88 9.08
N ILE A 121 -6.59 -0.56 9.19
CA ILE A 121 -5.94 -0.24 10.49
C ILE A 121 -6.42 1.11 11.03
N LEU A 122 -6.59 2.10 10.16
CA LEU A 122 -7.10 3.39 10.57
C LEU A 122 -8.58 3.33 10.95
N GLU A 123 -9.33 2.38 10.40
CA GLU A 123 -10.78 2.27 10.63
C GLU A 123 -11.12 1.32 11.79
N GLN A 124 -10.40 0.20 11.95
CA GLN A 124 -10.66 -0.80 13.01
C GLN A 124 -10.11 -0.40 14.38
N ASP A 125 -8.95 0.27 14.48
CA ASP A 125 -8.39 0.68 15.77
C ASP A 125 -9.09 1.93 16.37
N LEU A 126 -10.02 2.55 15.62
CA LEU A 126 -10.74 3.78 16.00
C LEU A 126 -12.26 3.59 16.16
N SER A 127 -12.78 2.37 15.95
CA SER A 127 -14.19 2.00 16.17
C SER A 127 -14.37 1.28 17.51
#